data_AF-A0A9W7C777-F1
#
_entry.id   AF-A0A9W7C777-F1
#
_cell.length_a   1.000
_cell.length_b   1.000
_cell.length_c   1.000
_cell.angle_alpha   90.00
_cell.angle_beta   90.00
_cell.angle_gamma   90.00
#
_symmetry.space_group_name_H-M   'P 1'
#
loop_
_entity.id
_entity.type
_entity.pdbx_description
1 polymer ?
#
loop_
_entity_poly.entity_id
_entity_poly.type
_entity_poly.pdbx_seq_one_letter_code
_entity_poly.pdbx_strand_id
1 'polypeptide(L)'
;MASSPTSSSPSSIDTILTSSSYYSVLSLPPLPTPPSSIRKQYLKIARLVHPDKNDDKRAHECFQILSIAFEVLYDENLQSSYLEEIKEEEEVIEEGKKRKKPDPSDWKSKKKPKNNIPEYKKWEDLERDLRTREALELQFLSSLSTASHDKRLKKLILKAQKITRNLDELAGCPEGWVNPIWSDLIENEILCEGLPEGWRKQYDSKRELCVFREIESGVVKDEHPDVGVWEKLKGVRERKGKNLYDSKSVR
;
A
#
# COMPACT_ATOMS: atom_id res chain seq x y z
N MET A 1 49.50 6.72 3.31
CA MET A 1 49.17 6.64 4.75
C MET A 1 47.69 6.37 4.86
N ALA A 2 47.33 5.17 5.28
CA ALA A 2 45.94 4.74 5.43
C ALA A 2 45.35 5.41 6.69
N SER A 3 44.27 6.17 6.50
CA SER A 3 43.47 6.68 7.61
C SER A 3 42.54 5.56 8.08
N SER A 4 42.85 5.04 9.26
CA SER A 4 42.07 4.02 9.96
C SER A 4 40.63 4.45 10.23
N PRO A 5 39.67 3.51 10.25
CA PRO A 5 38.29 3.79 10.58
C PRO A 5 38.17 4.03 12.09
N THR A 6 37.75 5.21 12.50
CA THR A 6 37.42 5.48 13.91
C THR A 6 36.17 4.68 14.27
N SER A 7 36.36 3.68 15.13
CA SER A 7 35.29 2.99 15.85
C SER A 7 34.61 3.98 16.80
N SER A 8 33.65 4.75 16.29
CA SER A 8 32.77 5.57 17.11
C SER A 8 31.64 4.71 17.63
N SER A 9 31.56 4.55 18.95
CA SER A 9 30.40 4.02 19.67
C SER A 9 29.12 4.60 19.06
N PRO A 10 28.10 3.78 18.72
CA PRO A 10 26.89 4.33 18.12
C PRO A 10 26.25 5.30 19.12
N SER A 11 26.09 6.55 18.71
CA SER A 11 25.34 7.53 19.49
C SER A 11 23.90 7.01 19.64
N SER A 12 23.24 7.30 20.78
CA SER A 12 21.84 6.85 20.96
C SER A 12 20.92 7.36 19.85
N ILE A 13 21.24 8.51 19.26
CA ILE A 13 20.55 9.09 18.11
C ILE A 13 20.72 8.19 16.87
N ASP A 14 21.94 7.73 16.57
CA ASP A 14 22.16 6.84 15.42
C ASP A 14 21.46 5.50 15.58
N THR A 15 21.41 4.94 16.79
CA THR A 15 20.69 3.68 17.04
C THR A 15 19.20 3.79 16.78
N ILE A 16 18.59 4.94 17.10
CA ILE A 16 17.15 5.16 16.90
C ILE A 16 16.86 5.41 15.42
N LEU A 17 17.68 6.22 14.75
CA LEU A 17 17.50 6.53 13.33
C LEU A 17 17.77 5.33 12.39
N THR A 18 18.58 4.37 12.83
CA THR A 18 18.84 3.13 12.07
C THR A 18 17.93 1.97 12.47
N SER A 19 17.11 2.14 13.51
CA SER A 19 16.23 1.08 13.98
C SER A 19 15.05 0.85 13.03
N SER A 20 14.77 -0.42 12.74
CA SER A 20 13.69 -0.83 11.84
C SER A 20 12.34 -1.05 12.55
N SER A 21 12.31 -1.02 13.88
CA SER A 21 11.12 -1.37 14.67
C SER A 21 10.96 -0.46 15.89
N TYR A 22 9.71 -0.17 16.29
CA TYR A 22 9.40 0.62 17.47
C TYR A 22 9.93 -0.01 18.77
N TYR A 23 10.00 -1.33 18.85
CA TYR A 23 10.63 -2.02 19.98
C TYR A 23 12.14 -1.75 20.04
N SER A 24 12.81 -1.74 18.89
CA SER A 24 14.24 -1.41 18.79
C SER A 24 14.51 0.05 19.16
N VAL A 25 13.62 0.98 18.80
CA VAL A 25 13.70 2.41 19.21
C VAL A 25 13.73 2.52 20.73
N LEU A 26 12.85 1.78 21.42
CA LEU A 26 12.79 1.77 22.89
C LEU A 26 13.82 0.80 23.52
N SER A 27 14.65 0.12 22.73
CA SER A 27 15.57 -0.92 23.22
C SER A 27 14.86 -2.02 24.05
N LEU A 28 13.66 -2.40 23.61
CA LEU A 28 12.85 -3.47 24.19
C LEU A 28 12.83 -4.68 23.23
N PRO A 29 12.67 -5.91 23.76
CA PRO A 29 12.41 -7.06 22.90
C PRO A 29 11.02 -6.95 22.26
N PRO A 30 10.79 -7.56 21.08
CA PRO A 30 9.49 -7.60 20.40
C PRO A 30 8.54 -8.58 21.10
N LEU A 31 8.26 -8.33 22.36
CA LEU A 31 7.40 -9.10 23.24
C LEU A 31 6.36 -8.19 23.88
N PRO A 32 5.19 -8.74 24.25
CA PRO A 32 4.17 -7.98 24.96
C PRO A 32 4.77 -7.43 26.26
N THR A 33 4.84 -6.11 26.34
CA THR A 33 5.52 -5.40 27.42
C THR A 33 4.53 -4.48 28.12
N PRO A 34 4.44 -4.46 29.47
CA PRO A 34 3.47 -3.64 30.17
C PRO A 34 3.75 -2.13 29.98
N PRO A 35 2.70 -1.28 29.98
CA PRO A 35 2.81 0.15 29.71
C PRO A 35 3.71 0.88 30.73
N SER A 36 3.78 0.37 31.96
CA SER A 36 4.67 0.89 33.01
C SER A 36 6.16 0.74 32.68
N SER A 37 6.54 -0.34 31.99
CA SER A 37 7.92 -0.59 31.55
C SER A 37 8.26 0.29 30.34
N ILE A 38 7.35 0.38 29.38
CA ILE A 38 7.48 1.24 28.19
C ILE A 38 7.67 2.70 28.59
N ARG A 39 6.86 3.20 29.53
CA ARG A 39 6.99 4.57 30.04
C ARG A 39 8.33 4.84 30.72
N LYS A 40 8.83 3.89 31.53
CA LYS A 40 10.14 4.03 32.18
C LYS A 40 11.26 4.13 31.14
N GLN A 41 11.20 3.28 30.12
CA GLN A 41 12.21 3.21 29.09
C GLN A 41 12.17 4.44 28.17
N TYR A 42 10.98 4.89 27.79
CA TYR A 42 10.77 6.15 27.08
C TYR A 42 11.38 7.33 27.83
N LEU A 43 11.11 7.50 29.13
CA LEU A 43 11.66 8.59 29.93
C LEU A 43 13.20 8.55 30.00
N LYS A 44 13.78 7.34 30.05
CA LYS A 44 15.23 7.16 30.05
C LYS A 44 15.85 7.63 28.74
N ILE A 45 15.29 7.21 27.61
CA ILE A 45 15.81 7.54 26.27
C ILE A 45 15.52 9.00 25.93
N ALA A 46 14.32 9.50 26.22
CA ALA A 46 13.91 10.89 25.99
C ALA A 46 14.85 11.89 26.65
N ARG A 47 15.35 11.58 27.86
CA ARG A 47 16.36 12.40 28.55
C ARG A 47 17.72 12.41 27.84
N LEU A 48 18.08 11.32 27.16
CA LEU A 48 19.33 11.17 26.43
C LEU A 48 19.27 11.83 25.05
N VAL A 49 18.11 11.84 24.38
CA VAL A 49 17.94 12.38 23.01
C VAL A 49 17.19 13.70 22.96
N HIS A 50 17.01 14.37 24.11
CA HIS A 50 16.27 15.63 24.18
C HIS A 50 16.97 16.72 23.32
N PRO A 51 16.25 17.46 22.47
CA PRO A 51 16.84 18.45 21.57
C PRO A 51 17.47 19.66 22.28
N ASP A 52 17.06 19.96 23.52
CA ASP A 52 17.67 21.02 24.34
C ASP A 52 19.03 20.64 24.93
N LYS A 53 19.32 19.34 25.04
CA LYS A 53 20.56 18.83 25.65
C LYS A 53 21.56 18.31 24.64
N ASN A 54 21.14 18.06 23.41
CA ASN A 54 22.00 17.60 22.34
C ASN A 54 21.94 18.61 21.19
N ASP A 55 23.08 19.18 20.84
CA ASP A 55 23.21 20.15 19.75
C ASP A 55 23.13 19.51 18.35
N ASP A 56 22.90 18.19 18.27
CA ASP A 56 22.73 17.48 17.02
C ASP A 56 21.42 17.87 16.32
N LYS A 57 21.52 18.32 15.08
CA LYS A 57 20.37 18.67 14.23
C LYS A 57 19.37 17.52 14.05
N ARG A 58 19.82 16.28 14.24
CA ARG A 58 19.04 15.04 14.11
C ARG A 58 18.31 14.66 15.42
N ALA A 59 18.60 15.32 16.54
CA ALA A 59 17.96 15.04 17.83
C ALA A 59 16.45 15.29 17.79
N HIS A 60 16.00 16.31 17.04
CA HIS A 60 14.58 16.60 16.86
C HIS A 60 13.85 15.45 16.17
N GLU A 61 14.38 14.96 15.05
CA GLU A 61 13.83 13.83 14.29
C GLU A 61 13.83 12.54 15.13
N CYS A 62 14.93 12.28 15.83
CA CYS A 62 15.04 11.16 16.76
C CYS A 62 13.98 11.20 17.86
N PHE A 63 13.70 12.38 18.42
CA PHE A 63 12.68 12.55 19.46
C PHE A 63 11.26 12.36 18.92
N GLN A 64 11.00 12.76 17.67
CA GLN A 64 9.73 12.49 17.00
C GLN A 64 9.50 10.98 16.84
N ILE A 65 10.51 10.25 16.31
CA ILE A 65 10.43 8.79 16.14
C ILE A 65 10.22 8.09 17.48
N LEU A 66 10.93 8.52 18.52
CA LEU A 66 10.76 7.99 19.88
C LEU A 66 9.34 8.22 20.42
N SER A 67 8.73 9.38 20.13
CA SER A 67 7.38 9.70 20.57
C SER A 67 6.33 8.86 19.86
N ILE A 68 6.46 8.68 18.55
CA ILE A 68 5.60 7.79 17.75
C ILE A 68 5.70 6.34 18.26
N ALA A 69 6.92 5.85 18.50
CA ALA A 69 7.15 4.52 19.04
C ALA A 69 6.48 4.33 20.41
N PHE A 70 6.51 5.36 21.27
CA PHE A 70 5.84 5.33 22.57
C PHE A 70 4.33 5.28 22.43
N GLU A 71 3.71 6.12 21.58
CA GLU A 71 2.26 6.14 21.39
C GLU A 71 1.72 4.79 20.90
N VAL A 72 2.39 4.17 19.93
CA VAL A 72 2.00 2.87 19.38
C VAL A 72 2.16 1.74 20.41
N LEU A 73 3.23 1.74 21.20
CA LEU A 73 3.48 0.67 22.15
C LEU A 73 2.75 0.84 23.48
N TYR A 74 2.37 2.07 23.86
CA TYR A 74 1.72 2.36 25.13
C TYR A 74 0.26 1.88 25.19
N ASP A 75 -0.46 1.93 24.06
CA ASP A 75 -1.81 1.37 23.93
C ASP A 75 -1.72 -0.14 23.65
N GLU A 76 -2.33 -0.94 24.53
CA GLU A 76 -2.33 -2.41 24.44
C GLU A 76 -2.93 -2.92 23.12
N ASN A 77 -3.92 -2.22 22.56
CA ASN A 77 -4.54 -2.60 21.30
C ASN A 77 -3.60 -2.36 20.12
N LEU A 78 -2.94 -1.20 20.08
CA LEU A 78 -1.98 -0.84 19.04
C LEU A 78 -0.72 -1.71 19.14
N GLN A 79 -0.25 -1.98 20.36
CA GLN A 79 0.87 -2.88 20.63
C GLN A 79 0.60 -4.28 20.08
N SER A 80 -0.60 -4.81 20.32
CA SER A 80 -1.01 -6.14 19.85
C SER A 80 -1.07 -6.19 18.33
N SER A 81 -1.72 -5.21 17.69
CA SER A 81 -1.79 -5.11 16.23
C SER A 81 -0.40 -5.01 15.59
N TYR A 82 0.53 -4.27 16.21
CA TYR A 82 1.89 -4.14 15.71
C TYR A 82 2.70 -5.44 15.85
N LEU A 83 2.51 -6.18 16.96
CA LEU A 83 3.14 -7.50 17.13
C LEU A 83 2.61 -8.54 16.15
N GLU A 84 1.32 -8.48 15.79
CA GLU A 84 0.74 -9.32 14.73
C GLU A 84 1.36 -8.98 13.37
N GLU A 85 1.50 -7.71 13.03
CA GLU A 85 2.13 -7.29 11.77
C GLU A 85 3.58 -7.78 11.66
N ILE A 86 4.37 -7.68 12.74
CA ILE A 86 5.75 -8.18 12.76
C ILE A 86 5.80 -9.69 12.49
N LYS A 87 4.88 -10.47 13.09
CA LYS A 87 4.81 -11.93 12.87
C LYS A 87 4.42 -12.26 11.44
N GLU A 88 3.43 -11.56 10.88
CA GLU A 88 3.02 -11.74 9.48
C GLU A 88 4.18 -11.43 8.52
N GLU A 89 4.96 -10.37 8.77
CA GLU A 89 6.14 -10.04 7.97
C GLU A 89 7.23 -11.11 8.07
N GLU A 90 7.51 -11.63 9.27
CA GLU A 90 8.47 -12.72 9.47
C GLU A 90 8.03 -14.01 8.75
N GLU A 91 6.75 -14.36 8.80
CA GLU A 91 6.19 -15.52 8.09
C GLU A 91 6.34 -15.38 6.57
N VAL A 92 6.05 -14.20 6.02
CA VAL A 92 6.20 -13.92 4.58
C VAL A 92 7.67 -14.01 4.14
N ILE A 93 8.60 -13.52 4.97
CA ILE A 93 10.04 -13.62 4.70
C ILE A 93 10.50 -15.09 4.72
N GLU A 94 10.04 -15.87 5.69
CA GLU A 94 10.38 -17.30 5.80
C GLU A 94 9.77 -18.12 4.65
N GLU A 95 8.54 -17.86 4.23
CA GLU A 95 7.96 -18.45 3.03
C GLU A 95 8.71 -18.06 1.76
N GLY A 96 9.18 -16.80 1.68
CA GLY A 96 10.03 -16.31 0.61
C GLY A 96 11.37 -17.05 0.52
N LYS A 97 11.99 -17.39 1.66
CA LYS A 97 13.23 -18.19 1.74
C LYS A 97 13.02 -19.68 1.43
N LYS A 98 11.85 -20.24 1.75
CA LYS A 98 11.50 -21.64 1.46
C LYS A 98 11.25 -21.91 -0.02
N ARG A 99 11.09 -20.87 -0.86
CA ARG A 99 11.16 -21.01 -2.32
C ARG A 99 12.54 -21.57 -2.67
N LYS A 100 12.58 -22.86 -3.06
CA LYS A 100 13.82 -23.54 -3.44
C LYS A 100 14.54 -22.68 -4.49
N LYS A 101 15.71 -22.14 -4.13
CA LYS A 101 16.64 -21.63 -5.15
C LYS A 101 16.87 -22.76 -6.13
N PRO A 102 16.76 -22.52 -7.46
CA PRO A 102 17.08 -23.56 -8.44
C PRO A 102 18.47 -24.10 -8.14
N ASP A 103 18.62 -25.42 -8.25
CA ASP A 103 19.85 -26.13 -7.89
C ASP A 103 21.08 -25.42 -8.49
N PRO A 104 22.13 -25.11 -7.70
CA PRO A 104 23.39 -24.59 -8.21
C PRO A 104 24.02 -25.40 -9.37
N SER A 105 23.62 -26.66 -9.56
CA SER A 105 24.00 -27.50 -10.69
C SER A 105 23.30 -27.10 -12.01
N ASP A 106 22.10 -26.54 -11.92
CA ASP A 106 21.24 -26.18 -13.06
C ASP A 106 21.71 -24.89 -13.76
N TRP A 107 22.28 -23.92 -13.01
CA TRP A 107 22.91 -22.73 -13.63
C TRP A 107 24.34 -22.98 -14.15
N LYS A 108 25.08 -23.93 -13.55
CA LYS A 108 26.43 -24.31 -14.00
C LYS A 108 26.43 -25.11 -15.30
N SER A 109 25.32 -25.81 -15.58
CA SER A 109 25.12 -26.57 -16.83
C SER A 109 24.68 -25.68 -18.01
N LYS A 110 24.15 -24.48 -17.73
CA LYS A 110 23.91 -23.46 -18.75
C LYS A 110 25.23 -22.76 -19.06
N LYS A 111 25.92 -23.21 -20.12
CA LYS A 111 26.97 -22.42 -20.76
C LYS A 111 26.45 -20.99 -20.88
N LYS A 112 27.20 -19.99 -20.38
CA LYS A 112 26.88 -18.57 -20.62
C LYS A 112 26.55 -18.47 -22.11
N PRO A 113 25.35 -18.00 -22.51
CA PRO A 113 25.11 -17.78 -23.93
C PRO A 113 26.25 -16.88 -24.39
N LYS A 114 26.97 -17.30 -25.44
CA LYS A 114 27.95 -16.42 -26.08
C LYS A 114 27.22 -15.10 -26.31
N ASN A 115 27.87 -13.97 -26.02
CA ASN A 115 27.35 -12.64 -26.36
C ASN A 115 27.20 -12.56 -27.88
N ASN A 116 26.11 -13.13 -28.40
CA ASN A 116 25.65 -12.96 -29.75
C ASN A 116 24.89 -11.64 -29.72
N ILE A 117 25.64 -10.55 -29.87
CA ILE A 117 25.03 -9.27 -30.23
C ILE A 117 24.32 -9.55 -31.56
N PRO A 118 22.98 -9.44 -31.63
CA PRO A 118 22.27 -9.74 -32.86
C PRO A 118 22.76 -8.79 -33.96
N GLU A 119 23.19 -9.34 -35.08
CA GLU A 119 23.64 -8.54 -36.22
C GLU A 119 22.42 -8.13 -37.04
N TYR A 120 21.97 -6.89 -36.88
CA TYR A 120 20.80 -6.37 -37.58
C TYR A 120 21.18 -5.89 -38.97
N LYS A 121 20.66 -6.54 -40.02
CA LYS A 121 20.91 -6.17 -41.42
C LYS A 121 19.98 -5.07 -41.93
N LYS A 122 18.84 -4.85 -41.26
CA LYS A 122 17.82 -3.87 -41.61
C LYS A 122 17.29 -3.20 -40.36
N TRP A 123 17.01 -1.89 -40.45
CA TRP A 123 16.45 -1.10 -39.34
C TRP A 123 15.13 -1.65 -38.80
N GLU A 124 14.29 -2.21 -39.68
CA GLU A 124 13.02 -2.82 -39.31
C GLU A 124 13.19 -4.02 -38.36
N ASP A 125 14.31 -4.75 -38.46
CA ASP A 125 14.57 -5.90 -37.59
C ASP A 125 15.02 -5.45 -36.20
N LEU A 126 15.78 -4.36 -36.12
CA LEU A 126 16.19 -3.74 -34.86
C LEU A 126 15.00 -3.10 -34.14
N GLU A 127 14.13 -2.41 -34.87
CA GLU A 127 12.92 -1.81 -34.29
C GLU A 127 11.96 -2.88 -33.75
N ARG A 128 11.83 -4.01 -34.45
CA ARG A 128 11.01 -5.15 -34.00
C ARG A 128 11.57 -5.78 -32.72
N ASP A 129 12.90 -5.91 -32.62
CA ASP A 129 13.56 -6.46 -31.45
C ASP A 129 13.46 -5.52 -30.23
N LEU A 130 13.63 -4.21 -30.44
CA LEU A 130 13.41 -3.19 -29.40
C LEU A 130 11.98 -3.22 -28.87
N ARG A 131 10.97 -3.25 -29.73
CA ARG A 131 9.56 -3.36 -29.32
C ARG A 131 9.29 -4.65 -28.54
N THR A 132 9.92 -5.76 -28.95
CA THR A 132 9.78 -7.04 -28.25
C THR A 132 10.40 -6.97 -26.86
N ARG A 133 11.56 -6.31 -26.73
CA ARG A 133 12.23 -6.10 -25.45
C ARG A 133 11.44 -5.19 -24.52
N GLU A 134 10.93 -4.06 -25.02
CA GLU A 134 10.05 -3.16 -24.28
C GLU A 134 8.80 -3.88 -23.79
N ALA A 135 8.18 -4.73 -24.62
CA ALA A 135 7.03 -5.53 -24.22
C ALA A 135 7.35 -6.53 -23.10
N LEU A 136 8.52 -7.19 -23.15
CA LEU A 136 8.99 -8.09 -22.10
C LEU A 136 9.30 -7.33 -20.79
N GLU A 137 9.91 -6.15 -20.89
CA GLU A 137 10.19 -5.30 -19.73
C GLU A 137 8.89 -4.79 -19.08
N LEU A 138 7.89 -4.39 -19.88
CA LEU A 138 6.56 -4.03 -19.36
C LEU A 138 5.86 -5.23 -18.70
N GLN A 139 5.94 -6.42 -19.31
CA GLN A 139 5.40 -7.64 -18.72
C GLN A 139 6.11 -7.98 -17.40
N PHE A 140 7.42 -7.79 -17.33
CA PHE A 140 8.21 -8.01 -16.13
C PHE A 140 7.90 -6.98 -15.04
N LEU A 141 7.83 -5.69 -15.36
CA LEU A 141 7.42 -4.64 -14.42
C LEU A 141 5.98 -4.86 -13.92
N SER A 142 5.07 -5.27 -14.81
CA SER A 142 3.72 -5.72 -14.45
C SER A 142 3.76 -6.91 -13.48
N SER A 143 4.68 -7.86 -13.68
CA SER A 143 4.85 -9.02 -12.77
C SER A 143 5.51 -8.67 -11.44
N LEU A 144 6.33 -7.61 -11.40
CA LEU A 144 6.96 -7.09 -10.19
C LEU A 144 5.99 -6.30 -9.30
N SER A 145 4.92 -5.73 -9.87
CA SER A 145 3.73 -5.39 -9.09
C SER A 145 3.11 -6.70 -8.62
N THR A 146 3.58 -7.22 -7.48
CA THR A 146 3.12 -8.53 -7.03
C THR A 146 1.59 -8.47 -6.89
N ALA A 147 0.89 -9.43 -7.49
CA ALA A 147 -0.57 -9.50 -7.37
C ALA A 147 -1.05 -9.49 -5.90
N SER A 148 -0.18 -9.90 -4.97
CA SER A 148 -0.39 -9.77 -3.52
C SER A 148 -0.32 -8.32 -3.02
N HIS A 149 0.65 -7.53 -3.49
CA HIS A 149 0.75 -6.11 -3.18
C HIS A 149 -0.44 -5.32 -3.73
N ASP A 150 -0.87 -5.59 -4.95
CA ASP A 150 -2.08 -4.97 -5.53
C ASP A 150 -3.34 -5.32 -4.73
N LYS A 151 -3.45 -6.56 -4.24
CA LYS A 151 -4.54 -6.97 -3.35
C LYS A 151 -4.47 -6.25 -2.00
N ARG A 152 -3.29 -6.10 -1.40
CA ARG A 152 -3.10 -5.35 -0.14
C ARG A 152 -3.46 -3.88 -0.34
N LEU A 153 -2.99 -3.27 -1.43
CA LEU A 153 -3.28 -1.87 -1.78
C LEU A 153 -4.79 -1.66 -1.98
N LYS A 154 -5.47 -2.53 -2.73
CA LYS A 154 -6.93 -2.47 -2.91
C LYS A 154 -7.69 -2.58 -1.57
N LYS A 155 -7.25 -3.43 -0.65
CA LYS A 155 -7.84 -3.53 0.70
C LYS A 155 -7.62 -2.25 1.52
N LEU A 156 -6.43 -1.67 1.46
CA LEU A 156 -6.10 -0.41 2.15
C LEU A 156 -6.92 0.76 1.62
N ILE A 157 -7.03 0.89 0.29
CA ILE A 157 -7.88 1.89 -0.37
C ILE A 157 -9.32 1.72 0.10
N LEU A 158 -9.87 0.51 0.05
CA LEU A 158 -11.25 0.24 0.48
C LEU A 158 -11.48 0.62 1.96
N LYS A 159 -10.51 0.31 2.83
CA LYS A 159 -10.57 0.68 4.25
C LYS A 159 -10.55 2.20 4.43
N ALA A 160 -9.67 2.91 3.73
CA ALA A 160 -9.59 4.36 3.75
C ALA A 160 -10.89 5.02 3.27
N GLN A 161 -11.44 4.54 2.14
CA GLN A 161 -12.72 5.03 1.60
C GLN A 161 -13.85 4.90 2.63
N LYS A 162 -13.97 3.73 3.29
CA LYS A 162 -14.99 3.52 4.34
C LYS A 162 -14.81 4.44 5.54
N ILE A 163 -13.58 4.63 6.00
CA ILE A 163 -13.28 5.53 7.12
C ILE A 163 -13.67 6.96 6.74
N THR A 164 -13.24 7.44 5.58
CA THR A 164 -13.54 8.81 5.11
C THR A 164 -15.03 9.04 4.93
N ARG A 165 -15.79 8.05 4.45
CA ARG A 165 -17.25 8.13 4.36
C ARG A 165 -17.88 8.29 5.75
N ASN A 166 -17.50 7.45 6.70
CA ASN A 166 -18.03 7.51 8.06
C ASN A 166 -17.72 8.85 8.73
N LEU A 167 -16.49 9.36 8.57
CA LEU A 167 -16.12 10.67 9.07
C LEU A 167 -16.96 11.80 8.45
N ASP A 168 -17.16 11.77 7.13
CA ASP A 168 -17.98 12.77 6.43
C ASP A 168 -19.47 12.68 6.82
N GLU A 169 -20.00 11.47 7.03
CA GLU A 169 -21.36 11.24 7.52
C GLU A 169 -21.55 11.77 8.96
N LEU A 170 -20.59 11.50 9.86
CA LEU A 170 -20.59 12.03 11.23
C LEU A 170 -20.44 13.56 11.28
N ALA A 171 -19.71 14.14 10.32
CA ALA A 171 -19.53 15.58 10.20
C ALA A 171 -20.78 16.31 9.65
N GLY A 172 -21.83 15.57 9.24
CA GLY A 172 -23.04 16.17 8.69
C GLY A 172 -22.84 16.69 7.26
N CYS A 173 -22.28 15.86 6.39
CA CYS A 173 -22.16 16.11 4.97
C CYS A 173 -23.48 16.65 4.34
N PRO A 174 -23.44 17.74 3.55
CA PRO A 174 -24.64 18.29 2.94
C PRO A 174 -25.28 17.32 1.94
N GLU A 175 -26.62 17.36 1.91
CA GLU A 175 -27.44 16.54 1.03
C GLU A 175 -27.07 16.82 -0.44
N GLY A 176 -26.50 15.81 -1.11
CA GLY A 176 -26.04 15.92 -2.50
C GLY A 176 -24.54 16.21 -2.68
N TRP A 177 -23.73 16.23 -1.62
CA TRP A 177 -22.27 16.18 -1.76
C TRP A 177 -21.75 14.74 -1.69
N VAL A 178 -20.82 14.39 -2.59
CA VAL A 178 -20.17 13.08 -2.62
C VAL A 178 -18.67 13.32 -2.74
N ASN A 179 -17.91 12.90 -1.74
CA ASN A 179 -16.45 13.02 -1.76
C ASN A 179 -15.88 12.14 -2.88
N PRO A 180 -14.97 12.66 -3.72
CA PRO A 180 -14.28 11.87 -4.72
C PRO A 180 -13.62 10.62 -4.16
N ILE A 181 -13.08 10.69 -2.93
CA ILE A 181 -12.34 9.58 -2.29
C ILE A 181 -13.23 8.34 -2.16
N TRP A 182 -14.46 8.48 -1.66
CA TRP A 182 -15.39 7.36 -1.45
C TRP A 182 -16.53 7.28 -2.47
N SER A 183 -16.54 8.13 -3.49
CA SER A 183 -17.52 8.09 -4.57
C SER A 183 -17.58 6.73 -5.28
N ASP A 184 -16.42 6.09 -5.48
CA ASP A 184 -16.32 4.78 -6.14
C ASP A 184 -16.99 3.66 -5.31
N LEU A 185 -17.05 3.80 -3.99
CA LEU A 185 -17.81 2.86 -3.13
C LEU A 185 -19.30 2.95 -3.44
N ILE A 186 -19.84 4.16 -3.51
CA ILE A 186 -21.27 4.40 -3.79
C ILE A 186 -21.62 3.96 -5.21
N GLU A 187 -20.77 4.25 -6.20
CA GLU A 187 -20.97 3.73 -7.56
C GLU A 187 -21.04 2.20 -7.56
N ASN A 188 -20.17 1.53 -6.78
CA ASN A 188 -20.20 0.08 -6.66
C ASN A 188 -21.43 -0.47 -5.92
N GLU A 189 -21.88 0.21 -4.86
CA GLU A 189 -23.11 -0.13 -4.12
C GLU A 189 -24.33 -0.02 -5.05
N ILE A 190 -24.47 1.09 -5.77
CA ILE A 190 -25.56 1.32 -6.73
C ILE A 190 -25.53 0.30 -7.87
N LEU A 191 -24.34 -0.08 -8.37
CA LEU A 191 -24.21 -1.13 -9.39
C LEU A 191 -24.58 -2.53 -8.90
N CYS A 192 -24.65 -2.74 -7.59
CA CYS A 192 -25.07 -4.01 -6.97
C CYS A 192 -26.53 -3.95 -6.49
N GLU A 193 -27.04 -2.75 -6.20
CA GLU A 193 -28.39 -2.49 -5.71
C GLU A 193 -29.35 -2.32 -6.89
N GLY A 194 -30.31 -3.25 -7.05
CA GLY A 194 -31.28 -3.21 -8.15
C GLY A 194 -30.98 -4.17 -9.31
N LEU A 195 -30.14 -5.18 -9.11
CA LEU A 195 -30.05 -6.31 -10.02
C LEU A 195 -31.41 -7.04 -10.08
N PRO A 196 -32.07 -7.13 -11.25
CA PRO A 196 -33.28 -7.91 -11.40
C PRO A 196 -33.03 -9.39 -11.08
N GLU A 197 -34.06 -10.11 -10.64
CA GLU A 197 -33.98 -11.56 -10.45
C GLU A 197 -33.43 -12.22 -11.73
N GLY A 198 -32.41 -13.07 -11.57
CA GLY A 198 -31.74 -13.70 -12.71
C GLY A 198 -30.54 -12.92 -13.28
N TRP A 199 -30.13 -11.77 -12.72
CA TRP A 199 -28.93 -11.06 -13.17
C TRP A 199 -27.80 -11.13 -12.13
N ARG A 200 -26.55 -11.21 -12.60
CA ARG A 200 -25.36 -11.12 -11.74
C ARG A 200 -24.31 -10.17 -12.30
N LYS A 201 -23.61 -9.46 -11.40
CA LYS A 201 -22.42 -8.67 -11.74
C LYS A 201 -21.21 -9.60 -11.88
N GLN A 202 -20.43 -9.43 -12.94
CA GLN A 202 -19.19 -10.17 -13.21
C GLN A 202 -18.11 -9.19 -13.65
N TYR A 203 -16.86 -9.42 -13.25
CA TYR A 203 -15.74 -8.62 -13.73
C TYR A 203 -15.12 -9.29 -14.96
N ASP A 204 -15.03 -8.58 -16.08
CA ASP A 204 -14.33 -9.04 -17.26
C ASP A 204 -12.86 -8.64 -17.19
N SER A 205 -12.01 -9.61 -16.85
CA SER A 205 -10.55 -9.43 -16.78
C SER A 205 -9.91 -9.00 -18.10
N LYS A 206 -10.53 -9.22 -19.27
CA LYS A 206 -9.94 -8.84 -20.57
C LYS A 206 -10.19 -7.38 -20.90
N ARG A 207 -11.34 -6.84 -20.49
CA ARG A 207 -11.78 -5.47 -20.77
C ARG A 207 -11.59 -4.55 -19.55
N GLU A 208 -11.18 -5.11 -18.41
CA GLU A 208 -11.02 -4.45 -17.11
C GLU A 208 -12.29 -3.72 -16.62
N LEU A 209 -13.46 -4.21 -17.02
CA LEU A 209 -14.76 -3.56 -16.77
C LEU A 209 -15.72 -4.52 -16.06
N CYS A 210 -16.68 -3.93 -15.33
CA CYS A 210 -17.81 -4.68 -14.79
C CYS A 210 -18.84 -4.92 -15.90
N VAL A 211 -19.27 -6.17 -16.05
CA VAL A 211 -20.32 -6.59 -16.97
C VAL A 211 -21.44 -7.30 -16.21
N PHE A 212 -22.65 -7.25 -16.75
CA PHE A 212 -23.84 -7.85 -16.16
C PHE A 212 -24.26 -9.05 -16.99
N ARG A 213 -24.37 -10.20 -16.35
CA ARG A 213 -24.74 -11.46 -17.01
C ARG A 213 -26.09 -11.94 -16.52
N GLU A 214 -26.99 -12.20 -17.45
CA GLU A 214 -28.25 -12.88 -17.19
C GLU A 214 -27.99 -14.39 -17.02
N ILE A 215 -28.54 -14.97 -15.96
CA ILE A 215 -28.30 -16.35 -15.53
C ILE A 215 -28.98 -17.34 -16.48
N GLU A 216 -30.17 -17.01 -16.97
CA GLU A 216 -30.99 -17.90 -17.81
C GLU A 216 -30.57 -17.87 -19.28
N SER A 217 -30.42 -16.68 -19.85
CA SER A 217 -30.09 -16.50 -21.27
C SER A 217 -28.57 -16.53 -21.52
N GLY A 218 -27.76 -16.30 -20.49
CA GLY A 218 -26.32 -16.14 -20.60
C GLY A 218 -25.88 -14.82 -21.26
N VAL A 219 -26.82 -13.92 -21.60
CA VAL A 219 -26.53 -12.63 -22.25
C VAL A 219 -25.69 -11.77 -21.34
N VAL A 220 -24.62 -11.20 -21.89
CA VAL A 220 -23.70 -10.28 -21.20
C VAL A 220 -23.94 -8.88 -21.73
N LYS A 221 -24.21 -7.94 -20.82
CA LYS A 221 -24.35 -6.51 -21.12
C LYS A 221 -23.27 -5.71 -20.39
N ASP A 222 -22.72 -4.71 -21.07
CA ASP A 222 -21.79 -3.74 -20.47
C ASP A 222 -22.55 -2.72 -19.59
N GLU A 223 -23.85 -2.56 -19.84
CA GLU A 223 -24.72 -1.63 -19.12
C GLU A 223 -25.57 -2.35 -18.06
N HIS A 224 -25.87 -1.63 -16.96
CA HIS A 224 -26.77 -2.14 -15.93
C HIS A 224 -28.17 -2.40 -16.51
N PRO A 225 -28.80 -3.56 -16.24
CA PRO A 225 -30.08 -3.95 -16.82
C PRO A 225 -31.27 -3.08 -16.37
N ASP A 226 -31.18 -2.47 -15.18
CA ASP A 226 -32.16 -1.48 -14.70
C ASP A 226 -31.74 -0.05 -15.10
N VAL A 227 -32.66 0.66 -15.77
CA VAL A 227 -32.51 2.05 -16.23
C VAL A 227 -32.49 3.03 -15.05
N GLY A 228 -33.21 2.74 -13.95
CA GLY A 228 -33.25 3.61 -12.77
C GLY A 228 -31.91 3.67 -12.04
N VAL A 229 -31.09 2.62 -12.15
CA VAL A 229 -29.74 2.57 -11.58
C VAL A 229 -28.79 3.51 -12.34
N TRP A 230 -28.96 3.66 -13.65
CA TRP A 230 -28.18 4.59 -14.46
C TRP A 230 -28.44 6.05 -14.09
N GLU A 231 -29.69 6.41 -13.78
CA GLU A 231 -30.01 7.77 -13.31
C GLU A 231 -29.37 8.07 -11.96
N LYS A 232 -29.39 7.10 -11.04
CA LYS A 232 -28.69 7.20 -9.75
C LYS A 232 -27.18 7.37 -9.93
N LEU A 233 -26.56 6.56 -10.79
CA LEU A 233 -25.13 6.65 -11.10
C LEU A 233 -24.75 7.99 -11.73
N LYS A 234 -25.56 8.47 -12.69
CA LYS A 234 -25.36 9.77 -13.31
C LYS A 234 -25.43 10.88 -12.26
N GLY A 235 -26.42 10.84 -11.38
CA GLY A 235 -26.54 11.79 -10.28
C GLY A 235 -25.35 11.75 -9.30
N VAL A 236 -24.77 10.58 -9.02
CA VAL A 236 -23.56 10.47 -8.19
C VAL A 236 -22.33 11.03 -8.91
N ARG A 237 -22.16 10.72 -10.20
CA ARG A 237 -21.05 11.23 -11.01
C ARG A 237 -21.10 12.75 -11.22
N GLU A 238 -22.30 13.32 -11.34
CA GLU A 238 -22.49 14.78 -11.42
C GLU A 238 -22.22 15.49 -10.08
N ARG A 239 -22.37 14.77 -8.95
CA ARG A 239 -22.06 15.27 -7.60
C ARG A 239 -20.58 15.09 -7.24
N LYS A 240 -19.93 14.08 -7.81
CA LYS A 240 -18.48 13.81 -7.71
C LYS A 240 -17.72 15.02 -8.26
N GLY A 241 -17.00 15.72 -7.38
CA GLY A 241 -16.18 16.86 -7.77
C GLY A 241 -16.83 18.24 -7.65
N LYS A 242 -18.09 18.34 -7.17
CA LYS A 242 -18.61 19.64 -6.68
C LYS A 242 -17.92 19.95 -5.35
N ASN A 243 -16.92 20.80 -5.40
CA ASN A 243 -16.13 21.15 -4.23
C ASN A 243 -17.00 21.87 -3.20
N LEU A 244 -16.95 21.43 -1.94
CA LEU A 244 -17.72 22.01 -0.83
C LEU A 244 -17.39 23.50 -0.61
N TYR A 245 -16.22 23.93 -1.08
CA TYR A 245 -15.67 25.27 -0.89
C TYR A 245 -15.90 26.23 -2.06
N ASP A 246 -16.27 25.73 -3.25
CA ASP A 246 -16.51 26.60 -4.42
C ASP A 246 -17.85 27.36 -4.33
N SER A 247 -18.74 26.95 -3.42
CA SER A 247 -20.02 27.64 -3.17
C SER A 247 -19.94 28.78 -2.14
N LYS A 248 -18.78 28.98 -1.50
CA LYS A 248 -18.51 30.15 -0.63
C LYS A 248 -17.67 31.22 -1.36
N SER A 249 -18.12 31.61 -2.55
CA SER A 249 -17.69 32.86 -3.18
C SER A 249 -18.88 33.70 -3.64
N VAL A 250 -19.93 33.78 -2.83
CA VAL A 250 -20.89 34.89 -2.88
C VAL A 250 -21.33 35.19 -1.45
N ARG A 251 -20.66 36.15 -0.81
CA ARG A 251 -21.25 37.15 0.09
C ARG A 251 -20.24 38.26 0.33
#